data_AF-A0A0S8G7T0-F1
#
_entry.id   AF-A0A0S8G7T0-F1
#
_cell.length_a   1.000
_cell.length_b   1.000
_cell.length_c   1.000
_cell.angle_alpha   90.00
_cell.angle_beta   90.00
_cell.angle_gamma   90.00
#
_symmetry.space_group_name_H-M   'P 1'
#
loop_
_entity.id
_entity.type
_entity.pdbx_description
1 polymer ?
#
loop_
_entity_poly.entity_id
_entity_poly.type
_entity_poly.pdbx_seq_one_letter_code
_entity_poly.pdbx_strand_id
1 'polypeptide(L)'
;MSSVVTSRAQWFHTGRINILVALVLLSFFVLWFIRKAKRGEELYIRPIAGLEAVDDAVGRATEMGRPIMYVPGIMDMDNIQTIASMIILGRVARKAASYETPLLVPCCRSIVMSAAQETVKEAYLDAGRPDAYDADKIRYLTDDQFGYAAGVDGIMLREKPGAIFYMGCFYA
;
A
#
# COMPACT_ATOMS: atom_id res chain seq x y z
N MET A 1 -29.79 67.04 9.91
CA MET A 1 -28.42 66.85 10.43
C MET A 1 -28.08 65.38 10.30
N SER A 2 -27.19 65.03 9.35
CA SER A 2 -26.72 63.66 9.18
C SER A 2 -25.69 63.37 10.27
N SER A 3 -25.94 62.36 11.11
CA SER A 3 -25.04 61.95 12.18
C SER A 3 -23.75 61.36 11.60
N VAL A 4 -22.60 61.81 12.10
CA VAL A 4 -21.27 61.35 11.70
C VAL A 4 -21.14 59.84 11.94
N VAL A 5 -21.02 59.07 10.85
CA VAL A 5 -20.74 57.63 10.92
C VAL A 5 -19.24 57.45 11.14
N THR A 6 -18.87 56.82 12.26
CA THR A 6 -17.48 56.45 12.56
C THR A 6 -17.31 54.95 12.34
N SER A 7 -16.40 54.56 11.44
CA SER A 7 -16.05 53.16 11.24
C SER A 7 -15.19 52.66 12.41
N ARG A 8 -15.54 51.50 12.97
CA ARG A 8 -14.71 50.78 13.94
C ARG A 8 -14.28 49.46 13.34
N ALA A 9 -13.06 49.02 13.63
CA ALA A 9 -12.57 47.73 13.15
C ALA A 9 -13.40 46.57 13.72
N GLN A 10 -14.00 45.76 12.85
CA GLN A 10 -14.72 44.55 13.23
C GLN A 10 -13.75 43.37 13.30
N TRP A 11 -13.08 43.22 14.44
CA TRP A 11 -12.13 42.12 14.70
C TRP A 11 -12.78 40.74 14.75
N PHE A 12 -14.06 40.69 15.10
CA PHE A 12 -14.81 39.45 15.27
C PHE A 12 -16.10 39.49 14.44
N HIS A 13 -16.24 38.52 13.55
CA HIS A 13 -17.42 38.42 12.69
C HIS A 13 -18.48 37.55 13.38
N THR A 14 -19.41 38.18 14.09
CA THR A 14 -20.47 37.52 14.87
C THR A 14 -21.30 36.51 14.05
N GLY A 15 -21.47 36.76 12.75
CA GLY A 15 -22.14 35.82 11.83
C GLY A 15 -21.39 34.50 11.58
N ARG A 16 -20.17 34.32 12.10
CA ARG A 16 -19.36 33.09 11.97
C ARG A 16 -19.10 32.39 13.31
N ILE A 17 -19.83 32.75 14.37
CA ILE A 17 -19.73 32.09 15.68
C ILE A 17 -19.87 30.57 15.58
N ASN A 18 -20.79 30.09 14.74
CA ASN A 18 -20.99 28.64 14.55
C ASN A 18 -19.72 27.93 14.06
N ILE A 19 -18.92 28.59 13.21
CA ILE A 19 -17.64 28.06 12.72
C ILE A 19 -16.60 28.03 13.85
N LEU A 20 -16.55 29.08 14.67
CA LEU A 20 -15.66 29.11 15.83
C LEU A 20 -16.00 27.98 16.82
N VAL A 21 -17.28 27.79 17.11
CA VAL A 21 -17.75 26.72 18.00
C VAL A 21 -17.38 25.35 17.41
N ALA A 22 -17.63 25.11 16.12
CA ALA A 22 -17.25 23.86 15.46
C ALA A 22 -15.73 23.62 15.50
N LEU A 23 -14.91 24.65 15.28
CA LEU A 23 -13.45 24.56 15.32
C LEU A 23 -12.93 24.28 16.73
N VAL A 24 -13.49 24.93 17.75
CA VAL A 24 -13.14 24.68 19.15
C VAL A 24 -13.52 23.26 19.55
N LEU A 25 -14.73 22.80 19.20
CA LEU A 25 -15.18 21.44 19.48
C LEU A 25 -14.31 20.40 18.78
N LEU A 26 -14.03 20.57 17.48
CA LEU A 26 -13.17 19.67 16.73
C LEU A 26 -11.76 19.62 17.34
N SER A 27 -11.17 20.79 17.64
CA SER A 27 -9.85 20.88 18.27
C SER A 27 -9.84 20.19 19.65
N PHE A 28 -10.90 20.38 20.44
CA PHE A 28 -11.07 19.72 21.72
C PHE A 28 -11.10 18.19 21.56
N PHE A 29 -11.92 17.65 20.64
CA PHE A 29 -11.98 16.21 20.39
C PHE A 29 -10.63 15.65 19.91
N VAL A 30 -9.97 16.32 18.96
CA VAL A 30 -8.64 15.91 18.47
C VAL A 30 -7.63 15.85 19.61
N LEU A 31 -7.52 16.91 20.42
CA LEU A 31 -6.60 16.96 21.55
C LEU A 31 -6.97 15.95 22.64
N TRP A 32 -8.26 15.70 22.87
CA TRP A 32 -8.75 14.71 23.81
C TRP A 32 -8.36 13.29 23.38
N PHE A 33 -8.61 12.91 22.13
CA PHE A 33 -8.22 11.60 21.60
C PHE A 33 -6.70 11.40 21.57
N ILE A 34 -5.92 12.44 21.22
CA ILE A 34 -4.45 12.37 21.28
C ILE A 34 -3.97 12.12 22.72
N ARG A 35 -4.52 12.84 23.71
CA ARG A 35 -4.17 12.64 25.12
C ARG A 35 -4.59 11.25 25.61
N LYS A 36 -5.77 10.78 25.20
CA LYS A 36 -6.30 9.45 25.51
C LYS A 36 -5.36 8.35 24.99
N ALA A 37 -4.95 8.45 23.72
CA ALA A 37 -3.98 7.54 23.10
C ALA A 37 -2.62 7.56 23.82
N LYS A 38 -2.09 8.75 24.14
CA LYS A 38 -0.80 8.90 24.85
C LYS A 38 -0.81 8.34 26.26
N ARG A 39 -1.98 8.25 26.91
CA ARG A 39 -2.14 7.66 28.24
C ARG A 39 -2.16 6.13 28.21
N GLY A 40 -2.08 5.52 27.02
CA GLY A 40 -2.09 4.07 26.86
C GLY A 40 -3.48 3.46 26.97
N GLU A 41 -4.54 4.27 26.86
CA GLU A 41 -5.89 3.71 26.79
C GLU A 41 -6.09 2.95 25.48
N GLU A 42 -6.67 1.77 25.57
CA GLU A 42 -6.96 0.94 24.41
C GLU A 42 -8.02 1.63 23.53
N LEU A 43 -7.57 2.18 22.41
CA LEU A 43 -8.44 2.67 21.35
C LEU A 43 -8.64 1.54 20.35
N TYR A 44 -9.89 1.18 20.08
CA TYR A 44 -10.19 0.24 19.01
C TYR A 44 -9.81 0.87 17.66
N ILE A 45 -8.74 0.40 17.06
CA ILE A 45 -8.35 0.75 15.69
C ILE A 45 -9.04 -0.27 14.77
N ARG A 46 -10.03 0.19 14.01
CA ARG A 46 -10.71 -0.65 13.03
C ARG A 46 -9.69 -1.14 11.98
N PRO A 47 -9.54 -2.45 11.78
CA PRO A 47 -8.67 -2.96 10.73
C PRO A 47 -9.17 -2.52 9.36
N ILE A 48 -8.22 -2.24 8.46
CA ILE A 48 -8.53 -1.91 7.06
C ILE A 48 -8.70 -3.26 6.34
N ALA A 49 -9.93 -3.55 5.90
CA ALA A 49 -10.27 -4.82 5.27
C ALA A 49 -9.32 -5.21 4.13
N GLY A 50 -8.86 -4.25 3.33
CA GLY A 50 -7.89 -4.52 2.25
C GLY A 50 -6.52 -4.99 2.75
N LEU A 51 -6.04 -4.49 3.90
CA LEU A 51 -4.78 -4.95 4.49
C LEU A 51 -4.91 -6.34 5.11
N GLU A 52 -6.05 -6.63 5.74
CA GLU A 52 -6.35 -7.93 6.33
C GLU A 52 -6.48 -9.02 5.24
N ALA A 53 -7.12 -8.68 4.12
CA ALA A 53 -7.24 -9.57 2.97
C ALA A 53 -5.88 -9.97 2.36
N VAL A 54 -4.86 -9.11 2.45
CA VAL A 54 -3.49 -9.45 2.02
C VAL A 54 -2.90 -10.53 2.90
N ASP A 55 -2.99 -10.36 4.22
CA ASP A 55 -2.46 -11.33 5.18
C ASP A 55 -3.18 -12.69 5.05
N ASP A 56 -4.49 -12.66 4.86
CA ASP A 56 -5.33 -13.85 4.67
C ASP A 56 -5.06 -14.57 3.34
N ALA A 57 -4.86 -13.82 2.25
CA ALA A 57 -4.48 -14.40 0.96
C ALA A 57 -3.10 -15.08 0.99
N VAL A 58 -2.13 -14.48 1.70
CA VAL A 58 -0.82 -15.11 1.91
C VAL A 58 -0.95 -16.37 2.76
N GLY A 59 -1.76 -16.34 3.82
CA GLY A 59 -2.07 -17.52 4.65
C GLY A 59 -2.63 -18.66 3.81
N ARG A 60 -3.67 -18.40 2.99
CA ARG A 60 -4.25 -19.41 2.09
C ARG A 60 -3.26 -19.97 1.08
N ALA A 61 -2.41 -19.14 0.48
CA ALA A 61 -1.38 -19.62 -0.46
C ALA A 61 -0.41 -20.59 0.25
N THR A 62 -0.02 -20.25 1.47
CA THR A 62 0.82 -21.08 2.34
C THR A 62 0.14 -22.42 2.66
N GLU A 63 -1.11 -22.39 3.11
CA GLU A 63 -1.90 -23.60 3.44
C GLU A 63 -2.11 -24.52 2.24
N MET A 64 -2.26 -23.95 1.04
CA MET A 64 -2.36 -24.71 -0.21
C MET A 64 -1.01 -25.27 -0.69
N GLY A 65 0.12 -24.87 -0.09
CA GLY A 65 1.46 -25.20 -0.57
C GLY A 65 1.75 -24.64 -1.97
N ARG A 66 1.18 -23.47 -2.28
CA ARG A 66 1.26 -22.85 -3.61
C ARG A 66 1.96 -21.49 -3.56
N PRO A 67 2.63 -21.09 -4.67
CA PRO A 67 3.29 -19.80 -4.71
C PRO A 67 2.29 -18.64 -4.64
N ILE A 68 2.77 -17.49 -4.19
CA ILE A 68 2.14 -16.19 -4.34
C ILE A 68 2.64 -15.59 -5.65
N MET A 69 1.75 -14.99 -6.43
CA MET A 69 2.14 -14.17 -7.58
C MET A 69 1.79 -12.70 -7.32
N TYR A 70 2.75 -11.82 -7.54
CA TYR A 70 2.59 -10.38 -7.39
C TYR A 70 2.91 -9.68 -8.71
N VAL A 71 1.94 -8.93 -9.25
CA VAL A 71 2.02 -8.27 -10.56
C VAL A 71 2.01 -6.76 -10.34
N PRO A 72 3.15 -6.05 -10.53
CA PRO A 72 3.31 -4.63 -10.16
C PRO A 72 2.75 -3.62 -11.19
N GLY A 73 1.92 -4.06 -12.14
CA GLY A 73 1.42 -3.24 -13.25
C GLY A 73 2.33 -3.24 -14.48
N ILE A 74 1.98 -2.40 -15.46
CA ILE A 74 2.67 -2.29 -16.77
C ILE A 74 3.45 -0.97 -16.97
N MET A 75 3.31 -0.03 -16.03
CA MET A 75 3.94 1.28 -16.08
C MET A 75 5.28 1.29 -15.33
N ASP A 76 6.14 2.27 -15.66
CA ASP A 76 7.46 2.40 -15.05
C ASP A 76 7.40 3.05 -13.65
N MET A 77 8.57 3.23 -13.02
CA MET A 77 8.74 3.83 -11.69
C MET A 77 8.40 5.33 -11.64
N ASP A 78 8.15 5.99 -12.77
CA ASP A 78 7.61 7.35 -12.83
C ASP A 78 6.11 7.42 -12.51
N ASN A 79 5.41 6.27 -12.54
CA ASN A 79 4.01 6.16 -12.19
C ASN A 79 3.84 5.96 -10.68
N ILE A 80 3.01 6.81 -10.06
CA ILE A 80 2.74 6.78 -8.63
C ILE A 80 2.14 5.45 -8.14
N GLN A 81 1.36 4.75 -8.98
CA GLN A 81 0.78 3.45 -8.64
C GLN A 81 1.86 2.36 -8.62
N THR A 82 2.85 2.43 -9.50
CA THR A 82 4.00 1.51 -9.50
C THR A 82 4.87 1.73 -8.26
N ILE A 83 5.14 2.99 -7.89
CA ILE A 83 5.87 3.31 -6.65
C ILE A 83 5.11 2.76 -5.43
N ALA A 84 3.80 3.02 -5.34
CA ALA A 84 2.97 2.50 -4.25
C ALA A 84 2.94 0.97 -4.22
N SER A 85 2.98 0.34 -5.40
CA SER A 85 3.07 -1.12 -5.53
C SER A 85 4.34 -1.68 -4.89
N MET A 86 5.49 -1.04 -5.02
CA MET A 86 6.72 -1.52 -4.37
C MET A 86 6.58 -1.54 -2.84
N ILE A 87 5.91 -0.55 -2.25
CA ILE A 87 5.65 -0.52 -0.80
C ILE A 87 4.80 -1.71 -0.36
N ILE A 88 3.75 -2.03 -1.12
CA ILE A 88 2.88 -3.18 -0.85
C ILE A 88 3.64 -4.49 -1.05
N LEU A 89 4.44 -4.60 -2.12
CA LEU A 89 5.30 -5.74 -2.40
C LEU A 89 6.22 -6.04 -1.22
N GLY A 90 6.85 -5.03 -0.60
CA GLY A 90 7.71 -5.24 0.58
C GLY A 90 6.96 -5.86 1.76
N ARG A 91 5.69 -5.49 2.00
CA ARG A 91 4.86 -6.13 3.02
C ARG A 91 4.52 -7.58 2.67
N VAL A 92 4.10 -7.83 1.42
CA VAL A 92 3.78 -9.19 0.94
C VAL A 92 5.01 -10.08 1.00
N ALA A 93 6.17 -9.60 0.56
CA ALA A 93 7.43 -10.32 0.55
C ALA A 93 7.90 -10.69 1.96
N ARG A 94 7.82 -9.77 2.93
CA ARG A 94 8.17 -10.05 4.32
C ARG A 94 7.30 -11.16 4.92
N LYS A 95 6.00 -11.12 4.61
CA LYS A 95 5.03 -12.11 5.08
C LYS A 95 5.25 -13.47 4.39
N ALA A 96 5.47 -13.47 3.08
CA ALA A 96 5.82 -14.66 2.31
C ALA A 96 7.10 -15.32 2.84
N ALA A 97 8.14 -14.54 3.12
CA ALA A 97 9.38 -15.02 3.72
C ALA A 97 9.16 -15.63 5.12
N SER A 98 8.34 -14.99 5.95
CA SER A 98 8.01 -15.48 7.29
C SER A 98 7.28 -16.82 7.29
N TYR A 99 6.49 -17.09 6.23
CA TYR A 99 5.75 -18.34 6.04
C TYR A 99 6.43 -19.33 5.11
N GLU A 100 7.63 -19.00 4.61
CA GLU A 100 8.37 -19.81 3.64
C GLU A 100 7.59 -20.08 2.33
N THR A 101 6.73 -19.15 1.96
CA THR A 101 5.87 -19.27 0.79
C THR A 101 6.58 -18.68 -0.43
N PRO A 102 6.74 -19.42 -1.54
CA PRO A 102 7.42 -18.88 -2.71
C PRO A 102 6.69 -17.66 -3.29
N LEU A 103 7.45 -16.61 -3.62
CA LEU A 103 6.92 -15.38 -4.22
C LEU A 103 7.43 -15.23 -5.65
N LEU A 104 6.51 -15.09 -6.59
CA LEU A 104 6.78 -14.84 -8.01
C LEU A 104 6.41 -13.40 -8.35
N VAL A 105 7.33 -12.65 -8.96
CA VAL A 105 7.12 -11.25 -9.33
C VAL A 105 7.49 -11.04 -10.79
N PRO A 106 6.60 -11.40 -11.74
CA PRO A 106 6.79 -11.00 -13.13
C PRO A 106 6.65 -9.48 -13.27
N CYS A 107 7.59 -8.84 -13.97
CA CYS A 107 7.63 -7.40 -14.19
C CYS A 107 7.58 -7.09 -15.69
N CYS A 108 6.81 -6.05 -16.05
CA CYS A 108 6.72 -5.54 -17.41
C CYS A 108 7.90 -4.62 -17.76
N ARG A 109 8.48 -3.92 -16.79
CA ARG A 109 9.59 -2.97 -16.97
C ARG A 109 10.85 -3.44 -16.25
N SER A 110 12.01 -3.23 -16.88
CA SER A 110 13.30 -3.63 -16.30
C SER A 110 13.69 -2.82 -15.06
N ILE A 111 13.38 -1.53 -15.02
CA ILE A 111 13.62 -0.68 -13.84
C ILE A 111 12.74 -1.13 -12.66
N VAL A 112 11.48 -1.46 -12.94
CA VAL A 112 10.54 -2.01 -11.94
C VAL A 112 11.02 -3.38 -11.44
N MET A 113 11.60 -4.22 -12.30
CA MET A 113 12.24 -5.48 -11.88
C MET A 113 13.38 -5.24 -10.89
N SER A 114 14.29 -4.31 -11.17
CA SER A 114 15.40 -3.99 -10.27
C SER A 114 14.89 -3.45 -8.92
N ALA A 115 13.90 -2.56 -8.93
CA ALA A 115 13.28 -2.04 -7.71
C ALA A 115 12.56 -3.13 -6.91
N ALA A 116 11.86 -4.05 -7.59
CA ALA A 116 11.21 -5.19 -6.98
C ALA A 116 12.24 -6.16 -6.37
N GLN A 117 13.35 -6.42 -7.05
CA GLN A 117 14.42 -7.27 -6.54
C GLN A 117 15.00 -6.72 -5.23
N GLU A 118 15.29 -5.42 -5.18
CA GLU A 118 15.81 -4.78 -3.96
C GLU A 118 14.76 -4.82 -2.84
N THR A 119 13.51 -4.45 -3.14
CA THR A 119 12.40 -4.46 -2.19
C THR A 119 12.20 -5.85 -1.57
N VAL A 120 12.20 -6.90 -2.40
CA VAL A 120 12.01 -8.28 -1.93
C VAL A 120 13.23 -8.73 -1.12
N LYS A 121 14.44 -8.39 -1.55
CA LYS A 121 15.67 -8.72 -0.83
C LYS A 121 15.70 -8.11 0.57
N GLU A 122 15.40 -6.81 0.69
CA GLU A 122 15.29 -6.12 1.98
C GLU A 122 14.21 -6.77 2.86
N ALA A 123 13.05 -7.09 2.29
CA ALA A 123 11.96 -7.71 3.04
C ALA A 123 12.32 -9.12 3.56
N TYR A 124 13.08 -9.91 2.80
CA TYR A 124 13.58 -11.22 3.20
C TYR A 124 14.67 -11.10 4.27
N LEU A 125 15.57 -10.13 4.13
CA LEU A 125 16.59 -9.82 5.13
C LEU A 125 15.95 -9.46 6.47
N ASP A 126 14.97 -8.56 6.46
CA ASP A 126 14.27 -8.14 7.67
C ASP A 126 13.45 -9.27 8.32
N ALA A 127 12.95 -10.21 7.53
CA ALA A 127 12.28 -11.41 8.02
C ALA A 127 13.26 -12.46 8.60
N GLY A 128 14.57 -12.20 8.53
CA GLY A 128 15.61 -13.12 8.99
C GLY A 128 15.81 -14.33 8.07
N ARG A 129 15.38 -14.23 6.80
CA ARG A 129 15.45 -15.32 5.79
C ARG A 129 16.16 -14.90 4.50
N PRO A 130 17.38 -14.33 4.58
CA PRO A 130 18.12 -13.91 3.39
C PRO A 130 18.51 -15.09 2.47
N ASP A 131 18.61 -16.30 3.03
CA ASP A 131 18.89 -17.56 2.33
C ASP A 131 17.76 -18.00 1.39
N ALA A 132 16.51 -17.61 1.70
CA ALA A 132 15.34 -17.94 0.89
C ALA A 132 15.10 -16.96 -0.27
N TYR A 133 15.86 -15.86 -0.33
CA TYR A 133 15.75 -14.89 -1.41
C TYR A 133 16.28 -15.48 -2.72
N ASP A 134 15.51 -15.32 -3.80
CA ASP A 134 15.82 -15.85 -5.12
C ASP A 134 15.46 -14.80 -6.17
N ALA A 135 16.49 -14.14 -6.73
CA ALA A 135 16.33 -13.08 -7.72
C ALA A 135 15.66 -13.58 -9.02
N ASP A 136 15.80 -14.86 -9.37
CA ASP A 136 15.23 -15.42 -10.62
C ASP A 136 13.70 -15.52 -10.56
N LYS A 137 13.13 -15.45 -9.36
CA LYS A 137 11.67 -15.36 -9.16
C LYS A 137 11.12 -13.95 -9.41
N ILE A 138 11.98 -12.93 -9.53
CA ILE A 138 11.64 -11.55 -9.84
C ILE A 138 12.20 -11.22 -11.22
N ARG A 139 11.38 -11.40 -12.25
CA ARG A 139 11.85 -11.45 -13.64
C ARG A 139 11.16 -10.43 -14.52
N TYR A 140 11.93 -9.77 -15.38
CA TYR A 140 11.41 -9.04 -16.52
C TYR A 140 10.93 -10.03 -17.59
N LEU A 141 9.73 -9.79 -18.15
CA LEU A 141 9.19 -10.62 -19.23
C LEU A 141 9.35 -9.92 -20.58
N THR A 142 8.70 -8.76 -20.73
CA THR A 142 8.68 -7.96 -21.96
C THR A 142 8.00 -6.62 -21.68
N ASP A 143 8.40 -5.58 -22.40
CA ASP A 143 7.78 -4.25 -22.42
C ASP A 143 6.47 -4.20 -23.24
N ASP A 144 6.20 -5.22 -24.06
CA ASP A 144 4.97 -5.34 -24.84
C ASP A 144 3.78 -5.74 -23.95
N GLN A 145 2.73 -4.92 -23.93
CA GLN A 145 1.58 -5.12 -23.02
C GLN A 145 0.91 -6.49 -23.17
N PHE A 146 0.69 -6.94 -24.41
CA PHE A 146 0.00 -8.21 -24.67
C PHE A 146 0.93 -9.41 -24.45
N GLY A 147 2.19 -9.29 -24.85
CA GLY A 147 3.23 -10.26 -24.55
C GLY A 147 3.44 -10.42 -23.04
N TYR A 148 3.36 -9.34 -22.28
CA TYR A 148 3.43 -9.36 -20.82
C TYR A 148 2.22 -10.09 -20.23
N ALA A 149 1.00 -9.75 -20.67
CA ALA A 149 -0.22 -10.42 -20.24
C ALA A 149 -0.17 -11.94 -20.54
N ALA A 150 0.25 -12.33 -21.75
CA ALA A 150 0.41 -13.73 -22.14
C ALA A 150 1.50 -14.44 -21.33
N GLY A 151 2.61 -13.76 -21.03
CA GLY A 151 3.68 -14.30 -20.19
C GLY A 151 3.22 -14.55 -18.76
N VAL A 152 2.49 -13.59 -18.17
CA VAL A 152 1.90 -13.69 -16.84
C VAL A 152 0.88 -14.83 -16.79
N ASP A 153 -0.04 -14.91 -17.75
CA ASP A 153 -1.02 -16.00 -17.88
C ASP A 153 -0.34 -17.38 -17.99
N GLY A 154 0.71 -17.47 -18.81
CA GLY A 154 1.51 -18.69 -18.93
C GLY A 154 2.15 -19.11 -17.60
N ILE A 155 2.59 -18.16 -16.76
CA ILE A 155 3.07 -18.48 -15.41
C ILE A 155 1.91 -18.96 -14.53
N MET A 156 0.74 -18.34 -14.59
CA MET A 156 -0.44 -18.78 -13.82
C MET A 156 -0.84 -20.22 -14.14
N LEU A 157 -0.81 -20.62 -15.42
CA LEU A 157 -1.15 -21.98 -15.83
C LEU A 157 -0.15 -23.03 -15.34
N ARG A 158 1.15 -22.70 -15.31
CA ARG A 158 2.21 -23.61 -14.87
C ARG A 158 2.32 -23.69 -13.35
N GLU A 159 2.46 -22.55 -12.70
CA GLU A 159 2.76 -22.44 -11.26
C GLU A 159 1.50 -22.55 -10.41
N LYS A 160 0.36 -22.17 -11.00
CA LYS A 160 -0.96 -22.19 -10.37
C LYS A 160 -0.93 -21.55 -8.97
N PRO A 161 -0.65 -20.24 -8.87
CA PRO A 161 -0.50 -19.56 -7.59
C PRO A 161 -1.75 -19.68 -6.71
N GLY A 162 -1.54 -19.75 -5.40
CA GLY A 162 -2.62 -19.79 -4.40
C GLY A 162 -3.21 -18.41 -4.10
N ALA A 163 -2.43 -17.35 -4.35
CA ALA A 163 -2.86 -15.97 -4.27
C ALA A 163 -2.20 -15.15 -5.38
N ILE A 164 -2.98 -14.24 -5.97
CA ILE A 164 -2.51 -13.33 -7.02
C ILE A 164 -2.83 -11.90 -6.60
N PHE A 165 -1.81 -11.05 -6.58
CA PHE A 165 -1.93 -9.63 -6.27
C PHE A 165 -1.69 -8.81 -7.54
N TYR A 166 -2.71 -8.06 -7.97
CA TYR A 166 -2.58 -7.08 -9.04
C TYR A 166 -2.49 -5.68 -8.44
N MET A 167 -1.28 -5.13 -8.40
CA MET A 167 -1.01 -3.86 -7.73
C MET A 167 -0.23 -2.96 -8.65
N GLY A 168 -0.87 -1.94 -9.22
CA GLY A 168 -0.23 -1.02 -10.14
C GLY A 168 -1.20 -0.52 -11.19
N CYS A 169 -0.65 0.05 -12.26
CA CYS A 169 -1.42 0.52 -13.40
C CYS A 169 -1.60 -0.60 -14.43
N PHE A 170 -2.83 -0.76 -14.94
CA PHE A 170 -3.19 -1.70 -16.00
C PHE A 170 -4.13 -1.00 -16.98
N TYR A 171 -4.05 -1.36 -18.26
CA TYR A 171 -4.94 -0.86 -19.31
C TYR A 171 -5.87 -1.96 -19.82
N ALA A 172 -6.98 -1.54 -20.44
CA ALA A 172 -8.00 -2.39 -21.04
C ALA A 172 -7.97 -2.28 -22.57
#